data_AF-A0A919BVP0-F1
#
_entry.id   AF-A0A919BVP0-F1
#
_cell.length_a   1.000
_cell.length_b   1.000
_cell.length_c   1.000
_cell.angle_alpha   90.00
_cell.angle_beta   90.00
_cell.angle_gamma   90.00
#
_symmetry.space_group_name_H-M   'P 1'
#
loop_
_entity.id
_entity.type
_entity.pdbx_description
1 polymer ?
#
loop_
_entity_poly.entity_id
_entity_poly.type
_entity_poly.pdbx_seq_one_letter_code
_entity_poly.pdbx_strand_id
1 'polypeptide(L)'
;MSSDPDAWAAACAEDLEAEKTRRRAEHGQEPGTPAEEFRKLFEAVAEKLSGGLGAAAPLLGDRLFGGQGAAEAADRAAETVRGLVHQAKAAVEPVIERNPQVFDHLAAAGGELLAAYRSAVEGHETRWTRGPAAGDGPRTSADTPREPGSETGRGGDEGPATGRPIDLD
;
A
#
# COMPACT_ATOMS: atom_id res chain seq x y z
N MET A 1 47.47 1.27 -14.87
CA MET A 1 46.54 0.13 -15.00
C MET A 1 45.16 0.74 -15.09
N SER A 2 44.51 0.69 -16.25
CA SER A 2 43.14 1.20 -16.40
C SER A 2 42.18 0.17 -15.81
N SER A 3 41.37 0.55 -14.83
CA SER A 3 40.28 -0.31 -14.37
C SER A 3 39.24 -0.41 -15.46
N ASP A 4 38.82 -1.63 -15.77
CA ASP A 4 37.78 -1.93 -16.74
C ASP A 4 36.42 -1.60 -16.11
N PRO A 5 35.69 -0.57 -16.60
CA PRO A 5 34.38 -0.20 -16.06
C PRO A 5 33.35 -1.33 -16.20
N ASP A 6 33.54 -2.26 -17.15
CA ASP A 6 32.61 -3.35 -17.40
C ASP A 6 32.79 -4.50 -16.40
N ALA A 7 33.94 -4.59 -15.72
CA ALA A 7 34.20 -5.62 -14.71
C ALA A 7 33.30 -5.47 -13.47
N TRP A 8 32.97 -4.25 -13.07
CA TRP A 8 32.03 -4.00 -11.96
C TRP A 8 30.59 -4.32 -12.37
N ALA A 9 30.19 -3.93 -13.59
CA ALA A 9 28.87 -4.24 -14.11
C ALA A 9 28.64 -5.76 -14.21
N ALA A 10 29.65 -6.51 -14.65
CA ALA A 10 29.61 -7.96 -14.72
C ALA A 10 29.47 -8.61 -13.32
N ALA A 11 30.25 -8.15 -12.34
CA ALA A 11 30.17 -8.65 -10.97
C ALA A 11 28.80 -8.34 -10.33
N CYS A 12 28.25 -7.15 -10.56
CA CYS A 12 26.91 -6.80 -10.09
C CYS A 12 25.82 -7.63 -10.78
N ALA A 13 25.96 -7.93 -12.07
CA ALA A 13 25.01 -8.79 -12.78
C ALA A 13 25.04 -10.23 -12.24
N GLU A 14 26.23 -10.77 -11.95
CA GLU A 14 26.41 -12.09 -11.35
C GLU A 14 25.79 -12.18 -9.94
N ASP A 15 26.04 -11.18 -9.09
CA ASP A 15 25.48 -11.09 -7.74
C ASP A 15 23.94 -11.00 -7.77
N LEU A 16 23.39 -10.23 -8.72
CA LEU A 16 21.95 -10.07 -8.88
C LEU A 16 21.28 -11.38 -9.34
N GLU A 17 21.92 -12.15 -10.22
CA GLU A 17 21.42 -13.47 -10.62
C GLU A 17 21.51 -14.52 -9.50
N ALA A 18 22.55 -14.45 -8.66
CA ALA A 18 22.66 -15.29 -7.46
C ALA A 18 21.55 -14.97 -6.44
N GLU A 19 21.28 -13.68 -6.20
CA GLU A 19 20.18 -13.23 -5.34
C GLU A 19 18.80 -13.62 -5.89
N LYS A 20 18.56 -13.43 -7.19
CA LYS A 20 17.32 -13.90 -7.84
C LYS A 20 17.14 -15.41 -7.66
N THR A 21 18.21 -16.18 -7.78
CA THR A 21 18.16 -17.64 -7.62
C THR A 21 17.83 -18.04 -6.19
N ARG A 22 18.44 -17.39 -5.19
CA ARG A 22 18.09 -17.62 -3.77
C ARG A 22 16.64 -17.25 -3.49
N ARG A 23 16.19 -16.09 -3.99
CA ARG A 23 14.79 -15.63 -3.89
C ARG A 23 13.81 -16.61 -4.51
N ARG A 24 14.10 -17.16 -5.69
CA ARG A 24 13.27 -18.18 -6.35
C ARG A 24 13.20 -19.47 -5.52
N ALA A 25 14.30 -19.87 -4.88
CA ALA A 25 14.32 -21.04 -4.02
C ALA A 25 13.51 -20.85 -2.72
N GLU A 26 13.48 -19.64 -2.16
CA GLU A 26 12.79 -19.32 -0.90
C GLU A 26 11.31 -18.97 -1.10
N HIS A 27 10.97 -18.22 -2.16
CA HIS A 27 9.63 -17.65 -2.38
C HIS A 27 8.86 -18.32 -3.52
N GLY A 28 9.48 -19.25 -4.26
CA GLY A 28 8.86 -19.97 -5.35
C GLY A 28 9.07 -19.33 -6.72
N GLN A 29 8.28 -19.80 -7.70
CA GLN A 29 8.41 -19.46 -9.11
C GLN A 29 8.20 -17.96 -9.36
N GLU A 30 8.92 -17.40 -10.33
CA GLU A 30 8.73 -16.00 -10.74
C GLU A 30 7.24 -15.74 -11.04
N PRO A 31 6.70 -14.57 -10.63
CA PRO A 31 5.33 -14.21 -10.95
C PRO A 31 5.09 -14.36 -12.45
N GLY A 32 3.95 -14.94 -12.82
CA GLY A 32 3.52 -14.94 -14.21
C GLY A 32 3.31 -13.52 -14.72
N THR A 33 2.76 -13.40 -15.93
CA THR A 33 2.39 -12.07 -16.42
C THR A 33 1.43 -11.40 -15.43
N PRO A 34 1.45 -10.06 -15.27
CA PRO A 34 0.56 -9.38 -14.33
C PRO A 34 -0.93 -9.72 -14.53
N ALA A 35 -1.33 -9.97 -15.78
CA ALA A 35 -2.68 -10.40 -16.10
C ALA A 35 -3.00 -11.83 -15.62
N GLU A 36 -2.05 -12.76 -15.70
CA GLU A 36 -2.22 -14.13 -15.15
C GLU A 36 -2.31 -14.12 -13.63
N GLU A 37 -1.47 -13.33 -12.96
CA GLU A 37 -1.53 -13.15 -11.51
C GLU A 37 -2.86 -12.50 -11.07
N PHE A 38 -3.39 -11.57 -11.87
CA PHE A 38 -4.69 -10.97 -11.60
C PHE A 38 -5.84 -11.99 -11.72
N ARG A 39 -5.79 -12.90 -12.69
CA ARG A 39 -6.75 -14.01 -12.80
C ARG A 39 -6.66 -14.94 -11.59
N LYS A 40 -5.44 -15.33 -11.19
CA LYS A 40 -5.21 -16.19 -10.01
C LYS A 40 -5.75 -15.53 -8.73
N LEU A 41 -5.52 -14.22 -8.57
CA LEU A 41 -6.07 -13.45 -7.46
C LEU A 41 -7.60 -13.48 -7.46
N PHE A 42 -8.23 -13.24 -8.61
CA PHE A 42 -9.68 -13.25 -8.73
C PHE A 42 -10.27 -14.63 -8.37
N GLU A 43 -9.63 -15.70 -8.84
CA GLU A 43 -10.01 -17.08 -8.52
C GLU A 43 -9.86 -17.37 -7.02
N ALA A 44 -8.74 -16.98 -6.41
CA ALA A 44 -8.52 -17.14 -4.96
C ALA A 44 -9.55 -16.36 -4.14
N VAL A 45 -9.96 -15.16 -4.57
CA VAL A 45 -11.01 -14.38 -3.92
C VAL A 45 -12.37 -15.05 -4.08
N ALA A 46 -12.70 -15.55 -5.27
CA ALA A 46 -13.95 -16.27 -5.52
C ALA A 46 -14.04 -17.56 -4.67
N GLU A 47 -12.95 -18.31 -4.56
CA GLU A 47 -12.85 -19.49 -3.70
C GLU A 47 -12.99 -19.11 -2.21
N LYS A 48 -12.36 -18.01 -1.77
CA LYS A 48 -12.49 -17.53 -0.38
C LYS A 48 -13.92 -17.10 -0.05
N LEU A 49 -14.60 -16.43 -0.98
CA LEU A 49 -16.00 -16.03 -0.80
C LEU A 49 -16.93 -17.24 -0.77
N SER A 50 -16.70 -18.22 -1.65
CA SER A 50 -17.53 -19.41 -1.79
C SER A 50 -17.31 -20.41 -0.64
N GLY A 51 -16.05 -20.69 -0.30
CA GLY A 51 -15.68 -21.65 0.73
C GLY A 51 -15.59 -21.06 2.14
N GLY A 52 -15.18 -19.80 2.29
CA GLY A 52 -15.01 -19.16 3.60
C GLY A 52 -16.27 -18.44 4.09
N LEU A 53 -16.85 -17.59 3.25
CA LEU A 53 -18.09 -16.87 3.59
C LEU A 53 -19.33 -17.77 3.38
N GLY A 54 -19.34 -18.57 2.30
CA GLY A 54 -20.41 -19.52 2.00
C GLY A 54 -20.53 -20.64 3.03
N ALA A 55 -19.43 -21.13 3.63
CA ALA A 55 -19.50 -22.11 4.72
C ALA A 55 -20.01 -21.51 6.04
N ALA A 56 -19.84 -20.20 6.25
CA ALA A 56 -20.43 -19.49 7.38
C ALA A 56 -21.89 -19.08 7.13
N ALA A 57 -22.36 -19.12 5.88
CA ALA A 57 -23.70 -18.69 5.48
C ALA A 57 -24.84 -19.50 6.13
N PRO A 58 -24.75 -20.84 6.32
CA PRO A 58 -25.74 -21.59 7.08
C PRO A 58 -25.82 -21.16 8.55
N LEU A 59 -24.66 -20.87 9.18
CA LEU A 59 -24.60 -20.44 10.58
C LEU A 59 -25.13 -19.01 10.78
N LEU A 60 -24.87 -18.10 9.85
CA LEU A 60 -25.46 -16.76 9.85
C LEU A 60 -26.95 -16.80 9.49
N GLY A 61 -27.31 -17.62 8.50
CA GLY A 61 -28.66 -17.73 8.00
C GLY A 61 -29.62 -18.38 8.97
N ASP A 62 -29.19 -19.42 9.70
CA ASP A 62 -30.00 -20.05 10.75
C ASP A 62 -30.29 -19.06 11.90
N ARG A 63 -29.32 -18.21 12.22
CA ARG A 63 -29.46 -17.15 13.22
C ARG A 63 -30.34 -15.96 12.79
N LEU A 64 -30.37 -15.64 11.50
CA LEU A 64 -31.05 -14.44 10.97
C LEU A 64 -32.43 -14.74 10.37
N PHE A 65 -32.63 -15.93 9.80
CA PHE A 65 -33.81 -16.26 8.99
C PHE A 65 -34.51 -17.57 9.40
N GLY A 66 -33.95 -18.31 10.37
CA GLY A 66 -34.41 -19.65 10.73
C GLY A 66 -34.05 -20.69 9.66
N GLY A 67 -33.53 -21.83 10.09
CA GLY A 67 -32.77 -22.79 9.27
C GLY A 67 -33.34 -23.25 7.93
N GLN A 68 -34.63 -23.08 7.65
CA GLN A 68 -35.21 -23.40 6.33
C GLN A 68 -35.09 -22.26 5.31
N GLY A 69 -35.18 -20.99 5.74
CA GLY A 69 -34.98 -19.82 4.86
C GLY A 69 -33.50 -19.51 4.61
N ALA A 70 -32.64 -19.98 5.51
CA ALA A 70 -31.18 -19.82 5.46
C ALA A 70 -30.55 -20.51 4.25
N ALA A 71 -30.93 -21.76 3.98
CA ALA A 71 -30.39 -22.55 2.89
C ALA A 71 -30.77 -21.98 1.52
N GLU A 72 -32.05 -21.64 1.32
CA GLU A 72 -32.51 -21.02 0.07
C GLU A 72 -31.94 -19.61 -0.15
N ALA A 73 -31.75 -18.84 0.92
CA ALA A 73 -31.09 -17.53 0.84
C ALA A 73 -29.60 -17.67 0.51
N ALA A 74 -28.91 -18.68 1.08
CA ALA A 74 -27.52 -18.98 0.79
C ALA A 74 -27.34 -19.45 -0.66
N ASP A 75 -28.23 -20.31 -1.16
CA ASP A 75 -28.18 -20.77 -2.55
C ASP A 75 -28.42 -19.61 -3.53
N ARG A 76 -29.40 -18.74 -3.27
CA ARG A 76 -29.61 -17.53 -4.09
C ARG A 76 -28.41 -16.58 -4.04
N ALA A 77 -27.81 -16.39 -2.86
CA ALA A 77 -26.60 -15.58 -2.73
C ALA A 77 -25.44 -16.19 -3.52
N ALA A 78 -25.25 -17.51 -3.43
CA ALA A 78 -24.22 -18.23 -4.18
C ALA A 78 -24.44 -18.15 -5.70
N GLU A 79 -25.68 -18.27 -6.18
CA GLU A 79 -26.01 -18.07 -7.59
C GLU A 79 -25.74 -16.63 -8.05
N THR A 80 -26.10 -15.65 -7.23
CA THR A 80 -25.86 -14.23 -7.52
C THR A 80 -24.36 -13.94 -7.60
N VAL A 81 -23.57 -14.48 -6.66
CA VAL A 81 -22.11 -14.37 -6.67
C VAL A 81 -21.52 -15.05 -7.91
N ARG A 82 -21.96 -16.27 -8.24
CA ARG A 82 -21.53 -16.97 -9.47
C ARG A 82 -21.86 -16.17 -10.73
N GLY A 83 -23.05 -15.56 -10.79
CA GLY A 83 -23.46 -14.68 -11.89
C GLY A 83 -22.57 -13.45 -12.01
N LEU A 84 -22.27 -12.77 -10.90
CA LEU A 84 -21.33 -11.64 -10.87
C LEU A 84 -19.92 -12.05 -11.29
N VAL A 85 -19.44 -13.19 -10.81
CA VAL A 85 -18.13 -13.76 -11.19
C VAL A 85 -18.08 -14.03 -12.70
N HIS A 86 -19.11 -14.65 -13.26
CA HIS A 86 -19.19 -14.90 -14.70
C HIS A 86 -19.24 -13.61 -15.52
N GLN A 87 -20.02 -12.62 -15.08
CA GLN A 87 -20.13 -11.33 -15.75
C GLN A 87 -18.80 -10.56 -15.68
N ALA A 88 -18.14 -10.56 -14.52
CA ALA A 88 -16.82 -9.95 -14.35
C ALA A 88 -15.78 -10.64 -15.25
N LYS A 89 -15.76 -11.98 -15.27
CA LYS A 89 -14.86 -12.74 -16.16
C LYS A 89 -15.13 -12.43 -17.63
N ALA A 90 -16.39 -12.41 -18.05
CA ALA A 90 -16.77 -12.09 -19.43
C ALA A 90 -16.39 -10.66 -19.85
N ALA A 91 -16.38 -9.71 -18.92
CA ALA A 91 -15.95 -8.34 -19.16
C ALA A 91 -14.42 -8.18 -19.16
N VAL A 92 -13.72 -8.95 -18.33
CA VAL A 92 -12.27 -8.85 -18.12
C VAL A 92 -11.48 -9.65 -19.14
N GLU A 93 -11.93 -10.85 -19.55
CA GLU A 93 -11.23 -11.70 -20.52
C GLU A 93 -10.89 -10.95 -21.82
N PRO A 94 -11.81 -10.18 -22.45
CA PRO A 94 -11.50 -9.41 -23.66
C PRO A 94 -10.50 -8.28 -23.42
N VAL A 95 -10.45 -7.73 -22.20
CA VAL A 95 -9.52 -6.65 -21.83
C VAL A 95 -8.13 -7.21 -21.61
N ILE A 96 -8.02 -8.38 -20.97
CA ILE A 96 -6.74 -9.08 -20.84
C ILE A 96 -6.19 -9.46 -22.21
N GLU A 97 -7.02 -10.04 -23.08
CA GLU A 97 -6.59 -10.48 -24.40
C GLU A 97 -6.20 -9.31 -25.32
N ARG A 98 -6.92 -8.18 -25.25
CA ARG A 98 -6.66 -7.02 -26.13
C ARG A 98 -5.66 -6.01 -25.58
N ASN A 99 -5.51 -5.90 -24.28
CA ASN A 99 -4.72 -4.85 -23.64
C ASN A 99 -3.90 -5.37 -22.44
N PRO A 100 -3.01 -6.36 -22.64
CA PRO A 100 -2.18 -6.90 -21.55
C PRO A 100 -1.34 -5.81 -20.86
N GLN A 101 -0.87 -4.80 -21.60
CA GLN A 101 -0.07 -3.68 -21.09
C GLN A 101 -0.79 -2.79 -20.06
N VAL A 102 -2.13 -2.83 -19.98
CA VAL A 102 -2.88 -2.08 -18.95
C VAL A 102 -2.62 -2.66 -17.57
N PHE A 103 -2.40 -3.97 -17.47
CA PHE A 103 -2.10 -4.64 -16.20
C PHE A 103 -0.70 -4.28 -15.69
N ASP A 104 0.26 -4.06 -16.60
CA ASP A 104 1.59 -3.56 -16.22
C ASP A 104 1.51 -2.16 -15.60
N HIS A 105 0.71 -1.27 -16.19
CA HIS A 105 0.51 0.08 -15.66
C HIS A 105 -0.24 0.05 -14.32
N LEU A 106 -1.22 -0.83 -14.18
CA LEU A 106 -1.95 -1.01 -12.93
C LEU A 106 -1.03 -1.54 -11.82
N ALA A 107 -0.17 -2.50 -12.14
CA ALA A 107 0.81 -3.04 -11.20
C ALA A 107 1.83 -1.96 -10.76
N ALA A 108 2.34 -1.18 -11.72
CA ALA A 108 3.24 -0.05 -11.42
C ALA A 108 2.56 0.99 -10.52
N ALA A 109 1.34 1.44 -10.88
CA ALA A 109 0.57 2.40 -10.10
C ALA A 109 0.22 1.88 -8.69
N GLY A 110 -0.10 0.59 -8.57
CA GLY A 110 -0.33 -0.05 -7.27
C GLY A 110 0.93 -0.08 -6.38
N GLY A 111 2.09 -0.33 -6.98
CA GLY A 111 3.39 -0.24 -6.31
C GLY A 111 3.69 1.17 -5.81
N GLU A 112 3.43 2.19 -6.64
CA GLU A 112 3.57 3.60 -6.26
C GLU A 112 2.63 3.98 -5.10
N LEU A 113 1.38 3.53 -5.14
CA LEU A 113 0.42 3.77 -4.06
C LEU A 113 0.89 3.15 -2.73
N LEU A 114 1.37 1.91 -2.75
CA LEU A 114 1.90 1.22 -1.57
C LEU A 114 3.16 1.90 -1.03
N ALA A 115 4.04 2.37 -1.92
CA ALA A 115 5.22 3.14 -1.54
C ALA A 115 4.84 4.47 -0.89
N ALA A 116 3.88 5.20 -1.47
CA ALA A 116 3.35 6.44 -0.90
C ALA A 116 2.71 6.22 0.47
N TYR A 117 1.92 5.16 0.63
CA TYR A 117 1.35 4.79 1.92
C TYR A 117 2.43 4.48 2.96
N ARG A 118 3.42 3.65 2.61
CA ARG A 118 4.54 3.34 3.52
C ARG A 118 5.30 4.59 3.91
N SER A 119 5.58 5.49 2.96
CA SER A 119 6.25 6.76 3.24
C SER A 119 5.43 7.66 4.17
N ALA A 120 4.12 7.73 3.98
CA ALA A 120 3.24 8.45 4.89
C ALA A 120 3.31 7.84 6.30
N VAL A 121 3.20 6.52 6.41
CA VAL A 121 3.29 5.79 7.69
C VAL A 121 4.65 5.98 8.35
N GLU A 122 5.76 5.83 7.63
CA GLU A 122 7.13 6.07 8.15
C GLU A 122 7.32 7.53 8.60
N GLY A 123 6.71 8.49 7.91
CA GLY A 123 6.70 9.90 8.31
C GLY A 123 5.95 10.13 9.63
N HIS A 124 4.81 9.46 9.81
CA HIS A 124 4.11 9.40 11.09
C HIS A 124 4.96 8.70 12.15
N GLU A 125 5.63 7.60 11.78
CA GLU A 125 6.44 6.80 12.68
C GLU A 125 7.72 7.50 13.14
N THR A 126 8.24 8.42 12.34
CA THR A 126 9.40 9.22 12.69
C THR A 126 9.00 10.40 13.58
N ARG A 127 7.83 11.01 13.30
CA ARG A 127 7.34 12.19 14.03
C ARG A 127 7.03 11.89 15.50
N TRP A 128 6.37 10.77 15.78
CA TRP A 128 6.01 10.38 17.16
C TRP A 128 7.19 9.76 17.97
N THR A 129 8.18 9.12 17.33
CA THR A 129 9.32 8.46 18.01
C THR A 129 10.48 9.42 18.26
N ARG A 130 10.59 10.48 17.46
CA ARG A 130 11.63 11.50 17.64
C ARG A 130 11.48 12.28 18.96
N GLY A 131 10.30 12.23 19.59
CA GLY A 131 9.99 13.03 20.78
C GLY A 131 10.09 14.54 20.48
N PRO A 132 9.63 15.43 21.39
CA PRO A 132 9.97 16.84 21.27
C PRO A 132 11.49 16.95 21.33
N ALA A 133 12.11 17.40 20.23
CA ALA A 133 13.55 17.56 20.16
C ALA A 133 14.01 18.38 21.38
N ALA A 134 14.85 17.77 22.22
CA ALA A 134 15.49 18.46 23.31
C ALA A 134 16.33 19.61 22.74
N GLY A 135 15.96 20.84 23.11
CA GLY A 135 16.86 21.99 23.05
C GLY A 135 16.62 22.98 21.91
N ASP A 136 15.42 23.52 21.76
CA ASP A 136 15.29 24.92 21.34
C ASP A 136 15.34 25.80 22.60
N GLY A 137 16.55 25.89 23.18
CA GLY A 137 16.83 26.79 24.28
C GLY A 137 17.05 28.21 23.73
N PRO A 138 16.44 29.26 24.31
CA PRO A 138 16.67 30.62 23.85
C PRO A 138 18.15 30.98 24.07
N ARG A 139 18.93 31.04 22.99
CA ARG A 139 20.29 31.59 23.06
C ARG A 139 20.17 33.09 23.24
N THR A 140 20.24 33.53 24.49
CA THR A 140 20.36 34.93 24.87
C THR A 140 21.76 35.44 24.49
N SER A 141 21.78 36.45 23.64
CA SER A 141 22.71 37.58 23.53
C SER A 141 24.10 37.50 24.19
N ALA A 142 25.14 37.48 23.34
CA ALA A 142 26.40 38.23 23.40
C ALA A 142 27.19 37.75 22.15
N ASP A 143 27.45 38.54 21.12
CA ASP A 143 28.25 39.75 21.14
C ASP A 143 28.02 40.50 19.80
N THR A 144 27.88 41.83 19.85
CA THR A 144 27.76 42.70 18.66
C THR A 144 29.10 43.31 18.32
N PRO A 145 29.39 43.53 17.03
CA PRO A 145 29.63 44.93 16.62
C PRO A 145 28.60 45.43 15.60
N ARG A 146 28.32 46.72 15.72
CA ARG A 146 27.23 47.50 15.15
C ARG A 146 27.67 48.30 13.90
N GLU A 147 26.67 48.67 13.06
CA GLU A 147 26.51 49.86 12.16
C GLU A 147 25.95 49.48 10.74
N PRO A 148 25.24 50.35 9.98
CA PRO A 148 23.77 50.55 10.07
C PRO A 148 22.99 50.64 8.71
N GLY A 149 21.64 50.62 8.80
CA GLY A 149 20.68 51.16 7.80
C GLY A 149 20.22 50.22 6.68
N SER A 150 18.96 50.14 6.23
CA SER A 150 17.75 50.95 6.43
C SER A 150 16.49 50.10 6.18
N GLU A 151 15.38 50.54 6.78
CA GLU A 151 14.11 49.85 7.00
C GLU A 151 13.13 49.72 5.82
N THR A 152 12.02 49.03 6.13
CA THR A 152 10.65 49.02 5.53
C THR A 152 10.34 47.83 4.62
N GLY A 153 9.33 46.98 4.86
CA GLY A 153 8.37 46.84 5.95
C GLY A 153 7.24 45.85 5.57
N ARG A 154 6.50 45.39 6.59
CA ARG A 154 5.08 44.96 6.62
C ARG A 154 4.69 43.47 6.39
N GLY A 155 4.06 42.94 7.45
CA GLY A 155 2.94 41.95 7.46
C GLY A 155 3.38 40.49 7.61
N GLY A 156 3.10 39.73 8.67
CA GLY A 156 2.01 39.78 9.64
C GLY A 156 0.92 38.80 9.23
N ASP A 157 0.98 37.54 9.68
CA ASP A 157 -0.21 36.72 9.94
C ASP A 157 0.13 35.58 10.92
N GLU A 158 -0.72 35.47 11.95
CA GLU A 158 -0.66 34.53 13.07
C GLU A 158 -1.24 33.17 12.66
N GLY A 159 -0.46 32.10 12.80
CA GLY A 159 -0.99 30.74 12.83
C GLY A 159 -1.54 30.39 14.22
N PRO A 160 -2.63 29.60 14.33
CA PRO A 160 -3.41 29.48 15.57
C PRO A 160 -2.66 28.77 16.69
N ALA A 161 -2.73 29.38 17.89
CA ALA A 161 -2.15 28.87 19.12
C ALA A 161 -2.65 27.46 19.46
N THR A 162 -1.71 26.53 19.65
CA THR A 162 -1.99 25.13 20.02
C THR A 162 -2.43 25.03 21.48
N GLY A 163 -3.63 24.47 21.66
CA GLY A 163 -4.17 23.75 22.82
C GLY A 163 -3.57 23.98 24.21
N ARG A 164 -4.37 24.57 25.10
CA ARG A 164 -4.17 24.46 26.55
C ARG A 164 -4.47 23.02 27.01
N PRO A 165 -3.70 22.48 27.99
CA PRO A 165 -3.98 21.16 28.56
C PRO A 165 -5.26 21.21 29.42
N ILE A 166 -6.11 20.18 29.25
CA ILE A 166 -7.30 19.95 30.08
C ILE A 166 -6.84 19.25 31.35
N ASP A 167 -7.19 19.83 32.49
CA ASP A 167 -6.96 19.24 33.82
C ASP A 167 -8.03 18.17 34.07
N LEU A 168 -7.61 17.00 34.54
CA LEU A 168 -8.50 15.89 34.90
C LEU A 168 -8.26 15.56 36.37
N ASP A 169 -9.18 16.05 37.20
CA ASP A 169 -9.37 15.61 38.59
C ASP A 169 -9.80 14.14 38.67
#